data_AF-A0A7S0YVV5-F1
#
_entry.id   AF-A0A7S0YVV5-F1
#
_cell.length_a   1.000
_cell.length_b   1.000
_cell.length_c   1.000
_cell.angle_alpha   90.00
_cell.angle_beta   90.00
_cell.angle_gamma   90.00
#
_symmetry.space_group_name_H-M   'P 1'
#
loop_
_entity.id
_entity.type
_entity.pdbx_description
1 polymer ?
#
loop_
_entity_poly.entity_id
_entity_poly.type
_entity_poly.pdbx_seq_one_letter_code
_entity_poly.pdbx_strand_id
1 'polypeptide(L)'
;GDAPVEKGTLTGHSSFVYSVAFSPDGKTLASGSRDKTVKLWDLSGGSAVEKGTLKGTAASWQNLDPETKALAAKVNSGRSAGSNRTGPYIVTANGDMVYVYKT
;
A
#
# COMPACT_ATOMS: atom_id res chain seq x y z
N GLY A 1 -3.41 26.57 -6.32
CA GLY A 1 -3.63 25.65 -7.46
C GLY A 1 -2.33 24.95 -7.65
N ASP A 2 -2.08 23.99 -6.77
CA ASP A 2 -0.74 23.51 -6.46
C ASP A 2 -0.59 22.14 -7.11
N ALA A 3 0.48 21.97 -7.88
CA ALA A 3 0.76 20.69 -8.51
C ALA A 3 0.99 19.62 -7.43
N PRO A 4 0.64 18.34 -7.69
CA PRO A 4 0.91 17.27 -6.75
C PRO A 4 2.40 17.22 -6.39
N VAL A 5 2.71 17.16 -5.10
CA VAL A 5 4.09 17.04 -4.60
C VAL A 5 4.37 15.57 -4.33
N GLU A 6 5.47 15.05 -4.89
CA GLU A 6 5.94 13.70 -4.54
C GLU A 6 6.28 13.66 -3.05
N LYS A 7 5.60 12.78 -2.32
CA LYS A 7 5.81 12.55 -0.90
C LYS A 7 6.86 11.47 -0.65
N GLY A 8 6.97 10.52 -1.56
CA GLY A 8 8.01 9.51 -1.56
C GLY A 8 7.73 8.35 -2.50
N THR A 9 8.78 7.58 -2.74
CA THR A 9 8.76 6.33 -3.51
C THR A 9 8.99 5.16 -2.56
N LEU A 10 8.08 4.19 -2.59
CA LEU A 10 8.08 3.01 -1.75
C LEU A 10 8.70 1.85 -2.52
N THR A 11 9.86 1.39 -2.04
CA THR A 11 10.67 0.34 -2.67
C THR A 11 10.81 -0.86 -1.76
N GLY A 12 10.99 -2.05 -2.33
CA GLY A 12 11.33 -3.26 -1.57
C GLY A 12 10.52 -4.49 -1.98
N HIS A 13 9.50 -4.33 -2.82
CA HIS A 13 8.96 -5.47 -3.55
C HIS A 13 9.99 -5.99 -4.54
N SER A 14 10.04 -7.30 -4.76
CA SER A 14 10.96 -7.91 -5.73
C SER A 14 10.28 -8.29 -7.05
N SER A 15 9.00 -7.92 -7.19
CA SER A 15 8.21 -8.14 -8.39
C SER A 15 7.07 -7.12 -8.49
N PHE A 16 6.32 -7.19 -9.59
CA PHE A 16 5.25 -6.25 -9.90
C PHE A 16 4.24 -6.09 -8.77
N VAL A 17 4.06 -4.84 -8.34
CA VAL A 17 2.94 -4.41 -7.51
C VAL A 17 1.70 -4.32 -8.38
N TYR A 18 0.67 -5.09 -8.04
CA TYR A 18 -0.56 -5.13 -8.83
C TYR A 18 -1.76 -4.51 -8.11
N SER A 19 -1.63 -4.19 -6.81
CA SER A 19 -2.72 -3.64 -6.02
C SER A 19 -2.19 -2.79 -4.87
N VAL A 20 -2.87 -1.69 -4.59
CA VAL A 20 -2.59 -0.79 -3.46
C VAL A 20 -3.90 -0.40 -2.78
N ALA A 21 -3.91 -0.23 -1.46
CA ALA A 21 -5.10 0.21 -0.73
C ALA A 21 -4.72 1.00 0.53
N PHE A 22 -5.51 2.01 0.86
CA PHE A 22 -5.37 2.77 2.11
C PHE A 22 -6.23 2.19 3.22
N SER A 23 -5.76 2.35 4.46
CA SER A 23 -6.61 2.32 5.65
C SER A 23 -7.67 3.41 5.59
N PRO A 24 -8.82 3.24 6.27
CA PRO A 24 -9.86 4.26 6.35
C PRO A 24 -9.36 5.62 6.89
N ASP A 25 -8.38 5.60 7.80
CA ASP A 25 -7.79 6.81 8.37
C ASP A 25 -6.69 7.45 7.50
N GLY A 26 -6.33 6.81 6.38
CA GLY A 26 -5.30 7.27 5.45
C GLY A 26 -3.86 7.23 5.98
N LYS A 27 -3.62 6.68 7.18
CA LYS A 27 -2.28 6.62 7.78
C LYS A 27 -1.49 5.38 7.36
N THR A 28 -2.17 4.33 6.95
CA THR A 28 -1.53 3.10 6.46
C THR A 28 -1.87 2.88 4.99
N LEU A 29 -0.85 2.56 4.19
CA LEU A 29 -1.02 2.03 2.85
C LEU A 29 -0.58 0.57 2.84
N ALA A 30 -1.30 -0.29 2.12
CA ALA A 30 -0.84 -1.62 1.77
C ALA A 30 -0.57 -1.72 0.27
N SER A 31 0.44 -2.52 -0.09
CA SER A 31 0.73 -2.92 -1.47
C SER A 31 0.85 -4.44 -1.57
N GLY A 32 0.15 -5.01 -2.55
CA GLY A 32 0.23 -6.45 -2.89
C GLY A 32 1.06 -6.66 -4.15
N SER A 33 1.99 -7.62 -4.10
CA SER A 33 2.91 -7.89 -5.20
C SER A 33 2.96 -9.35 -5.62
N ARG A 34 3.36 -9.56 -6.87
CA ARG A 34 3.63 -10.88 -7.45
C ARG A 34 4.78 -11.61 -6.74
N ASP A 35 5.56 -10.91 -5.91
CA ASP A 35 6.55 -11.52 -5.00
C ASP A 35 5.93 -12.32 -3.85
N LYS A 36 4.59 -12.43 -3.80
CA LYS A 36 3.80 -13.14 -2.80
C LYS A 36 3.85 -12.50 -1.42
N THR A 37 4.06 -11.19 -1.37
CA THR A 37 4.04 -10.40 -0.14
C THR A 37 3.01 -9.28 -0.20
N VAL A 38 2.51 -8.91 0.98
CA VAL A 38 1.85 -7.64 1.21
C VAL A 38 2.76 -6.78 2.08
N LYS A 39 3.12 -5.59 1.61
CA LYS A 39 3.85 -4.61 2.41
C LYS A 39 2.89 -3.58 2.98
N LEU A 40 3.15 -3.16 4.21
CA LEU A 40 2.43 -2.11 4.92
C LEU A 40 3.36 -0.92 5.09
N TRP A 41 2.82 0.26 4.83
CA TRP A 41 3.55 1.52 4.84
C TRP A 41 2.85 2.51 5.77
N ASP A 42 3.63 3.18 6.62
CA ASP A 42 3.16 4.28 7.46
C ASP A 42 3.31 5.61 6.70
N LEU A 43 2.21 6.37 6.62
CA LEU A 43 2.08 7.66 5.95
C LEU A 43 1.82 8.82 6.93
N SER A 44 1.84 8.56 8.24
CA SER A 44 1.53 9.56 9.27
C SER A 44 2.55 10.71 9.37
N GLY A 45 3.75 10.53 8.79
CA GLY A 45 4.86 11.45 8.92
C GLY A 45 5.23 12.29 7.68
N GLY A 46 6.43 12.86 7.76
CA GLY A 46 7.07 13.61 6.67
C GLY A 46 7.40 12.75 5.44
N SER A 47 7.51 11.44 5.61
CA SER A 47 7.89 10.47 4.57
C SER A 47 7.14 9.16 4.78
N ALA A 48 6.94 8.42 3.68
CA ALA A 48 6.33 7.10 3.71
C ALA A 48 7.39 6.03 4.04
N VAL A 49 7.15 5.17 5.03
CA VAL A 49 8.13 4.16 5.50
C VAL A 49 7.51 2.78 5.63
N GLU A 50 8.28 1.70 5.37
CA GLU A 50 7.81 0.34 5.59
C GLU A 50 7.62 0.07 7.09
N LYS A 51 6.43 -0.38 7.48
CA LYS A 51 6.13 -0.81 8.86
C LYS A 51 5.94 -2.31 9.02
N GLY A 52 5.81 -3.05 7.92
CA GLY A 52 5.74 -4.51 7.98
C GLY A 52 5.59 -5.20 6.63
N THR A 53 5.97 -6.47 6.59
CA THR A 53 5.76 -7.37 5.45
C THR A 53 4.98 -8.59 5.91
N LEU A 54 3.87 -8.87 5.25
CA LEU A 54 3.07 -10.08 5.42
C LEU A 54 3.40 -11.08 4.31
N LYS A 55 3.64 -12.33 4.69
CA LYS A 55 3.87 -13.46 3.78
C LYS A 55 2.77 -14.51 3.98
N GLY A 56 2.55 -15.34 2.97
CA GLY A 56 1.59 -16.44 3.05
C GLY A 56 0.20 -16.05 2.55
N THR A 57 -0.82 -16.77 3.00
CA THR A 57 -2.21 -16.62 2.53
C THR A 57 -3.07 -15.96 3.60
N ALA A 58 -4.33 -15.63 3.24
CA ALA A 58 -5.29 -15.08 4.19
C ALA A 58 -5.48 -15.94 5.46
N ALA A 59 -5.25 -17.26 5.38
CA ALA A 59 -5.28 -18.16 6.54
C ALA A 59 -4.17 -17.86 7.56
N SER A 60 -2.97 -17.48 7.08
CA SER A 60 -1.83 -17.12 7.92
C SER A 60 -2.06 -15.82 8.71
N TRP A 61 -3.02 -15.00 8.29
CA TRP A 61 -3.30 -13.67 8.84
C TRP A 61 -4.47 -13.65 9.81
N GLN A 62 -4.94 -14.82 10.27
CA GLN A 62 -6.14 -14.93 11.09
C GLN A 62 -6.08 -14.15 12.41
N ASN A 63 -4.88 -13.99 12.98
CA ASN A 63 -4.61 -13.31 14.26
C ASN A 63 -4.17 -11.84 14.11
N LEU A 64 -4.15 -11.29 12.89
CA LEU A 64 -3.90 -9.86 12.72
C LEU A 64 -5.08 -9.05 13.26
N ASP A 65 -4.81 -7.80 13.63
CA ASP A 65 -5.89 -6.88 13.95
C ASP A 65 -6.86 -6.76 12.75
N PRO A 66 -8.16 -6.49 13.01
CA PRO A 66 -9.18 -6.52 11.96
C PRO A 66 -8.89 -5.59 10.78
N GLU A 67 -8.28 -4.43 11.05
CA GLU A 67 -7.96 -3.43 10.03
C GLU A 67 -6.84 -3.92 9.12
N THR A 68 -5.72 -4.37 9.69
CA THR A 68 -4.60 -4.93 8.91
C THR A 68 -5.06 -6.13 8.09
N LYS A 69 -5.88 -7.01 8.68
CA LYS A 69 -6.43 -8.18 7.98
C LYS A 69 -7.29 -7.79 6.79
N ALA A 70 -8.18 -6.80 6.96
CA ALA A 70 -9.03 -6.29 5.89
C ALA A 70 -8.21 -5.64 4.77
N LEU A 71 -7.19 -4.86 5.14
CA LEU A 71 -6.31 -4.18 4.21
C LEU A 71 -5.49 -5.18 3.37
N ALA A 72 -4.90 -6.18 4.04
CA ALA A 72 -4.15 -7.25 3.39
C ALA A 72 -5.03 -8.09 2.45
N ALA A 73 -6.25 -8.43 2.87
CA ALA A 73 -7.22 -9.14 2.03
C ALA A 73 -7.59 -8.34 0.78
N LYS A 74 -7.78 -7.02 0.92
CA LYS A 74 -8.12 -6.13 -0.19
C LYS A 74 -7.04 -6.12 -1.26
N VAL A 75 -5.78 -5.92 -0.87
CA VAL A 75 -4.69 -5.88 -1.86
C VAL A 75 -4.38 -7.25 -2.45
N ASN A 76 -4.56 -8.34 -1.70
CA ASN A 76 -4.33 -9.70 -2.19
C ASN A 76 -5.43 -10.21 -3.15
N SER A 77 -6.62 -9.61 -3.12
CA SER A 77 -7.73 -9.99 -4.01
C SER A 77 -7.56 -9.55 -5.48
N GLY A 78 -6.47 -8.86 -5.82
CA GLY A 78 -6.18 -8.38 -7.18
C GLY A 78 -7.08 -7.24 -7.67
N ARG A 79 -8.05 -6.78 -6.87
CA ARG A 79 -8.91 -5.64 -7.21
C ARG A 79 -8.30 -4.32 -6.72
N SER A 80 -7.36 -3.76 -7.47
CA SER A 80 -7.17 -2.29 -7.56
C SER A 80 -6.17 -1.99 -8.68
N ALA A 81 -6.70 -1.69 -9.86
CA ALA A 81 -5.91 -1.28 -11.00
C ALA A 81 -5.35 0.14 -10.76
N GLY A 82 -4.04 0.22 -10.56
CA GLY A 82 -3.18 1.34 -10.96
C GLY A 82 -3.20 2.62 -10.13
N SER A 83 -4.34 3.05 -9.58
CA SER A 83 -4.40 4.29 -8.79
C SER A 83 -5.47 4.24 -7.70
N ASN A 84 -5.12 4.68 -6.50
CA ASN A 84 -6.07 4.88 -5.39
C ASN A 84 -5.89 6.27 -4.79
N ARG A 85 -7.00 6.87 -4.35
CA ARG A 85 -7.00 8.19 -3.70
C ARG A 85 -7.59 8.07 -2.31
N THR A 86 -6.94 8.67 -1.31
CA THR A 86 -7.54 8.91 0.01
C THR A 86 -7.12 10.28 0.52
N GLY A 87 -8.08 11.10 0.96
CA GLY A 87 -7.81 12.47 1.39
C GLY A 87 -6.94 13.25 0.39
N PRO A 88 -5.80 13.83 0.83
CA PRO A 88 -4.88 14.57 -0.04
C PRO A 88 -3.88 13.65 -0.77
N TYR A 89 -3.99 12.33 -0.69
CA TYR A 89 -2.99 11.42 -1.27
C TYR A 89 -3.50 10.72 -2.52
N ILE A 90 -2.67 10.73 -3.57
CA ILE A 90 -2.79 9.88 -4.75
C ILE A 90 -1.64 8.88 -4.71
N VAL A 91 -1.94 7.59 -4.91
CA VAL A 91 -0.93 6.55 -5.07
C VAL A 91 -1.03 5.89 -6.42
N THR A 92 0.11 5.62 -7.03
CA THR A 92 0.22 4.82 -8.25
C THR A 92 1.25 3.72 -8.07
N ALA A 93 1.03 2.58 -8.73
CA ALA A 93 1.99 1.48 -8.75
C ALA A 93 2.53 1.31 -10.17
N ASN A 94 3.85 1.25 -10.31
CA ASN A 94 4.51 0.97 -11.60
C ASN A 94 5.74 0.09 -11.35
N GLY A 95 5.77 -1.09 -11.99
CA GLY A 95 6.78 -2.09 -11.70
C GLY A 95 6.68 -2.62 -10.26
N ASP A 96 7.82 -2.68 -9.59
CA ASP A 96 7.98 -3.05 -8.18
C ASP A 96 7.86 -1.87 -7.21
N MET A 97 7.57 -0.66 -7.71
CA MET A 97 7.52 0.57 -6.93
C MET A 97 6.10 1.10 -6.76
N VAL A 98 5.86 1.76 -5.62
CA VAL A 98 4.65 2.55 -5.35
C VAL A 98 5.04 4.00 -5.14
N TYR A 99 4.38 4.90 -5.86
CA TYR A 99 4.61 6.34 -5.80
C TYR A 99 3.49 7.00 -5.01
N VAL A 100 3.85 7.85 -4.06
CA VAL A 100 2.89 8.58 -3.21
C VAL A 100 2.99 10.06 -3.51
N TYR A 101 1.88 10.67 -3.91
CA TYR A 101 1.76 12.10 -4.19
C TYR A 101 0.78 12.74 -3.22
N LYS A 102 1.10 13.96 -2.77
CA LYS A 102 0.19 14.80 -2.00
C LYS A 102 -0.38 15.90 -2.90
N THR A 103 -1.71 15.96 -3.02
CA THR A 103 -2.50 16.97 -3.72
C THR A 103 -3.02 18.04 -2.78
#